data_AF-A0A7K2NQ20-F1
#
_entry.id   AF-A0A7K2NQ20-F1
#
_cell.length_a   1.000
_cell.length_b   1.000
_cell.length_c   1.000
_cell.angle_alpha   90.00
_cell.angle_beta   90.00
_cell.angle_gamma   90.00
#
_symmetry.space_group_name_H-M   'P 1'
#
loop_
_entity.id
_entity.type
_entity.pdbx_description
1 polymer ?
#
loop_
_entity_poly.entity_id
_entity_poly.type
_entity_poly.pdbx_seq_one_letter_code
_entity_poly.pdbx_strand_id
1 'polypeptide(L)'
;MTGKDAARYARYAEAVNTIVGYPSETMVRAIMAVADAELAEQQQPDPLIGRLVACSDPDTGRILAVGRVTEVDRCGSSMRLTAVQYDEPDAPQVDADPAALSP
;
A
#
# COMPACT_ATOMS: atom_id res chain seq x y z
N MET A 1 -17.93 21.76 -46.90
CA MET A 1 -18.60 22.00 -45.61
C MET A 1 -19.17 23.40 -45.62
N THR A 2 -20.45 23.55 -45.95
CA THR A 2 -21.11 24.85 -46.04
C THR A 2 -21.58 25.27 -44.65
N GLY A 3 -21.58 26.56 -44.33
CA GLY A 3 -21.89 27.10 -42.98
C GLY A 3 -23.23 26.68 -42.35
N LYS A 4 -24.10 25.98 -43.09
CA LYS A 4 -25.31 25.31 -42.58
C LYS A 4 -25.00 24.10 -41.67
N ASP A 5 -23.88 23.42 -41.87
CA ASP A 5 -23.48 22.28 -41.04
C ASP A 5 -23.03 22.76 -39.65
N ALA A 6 -22.20 23.80 -39.59
CA ALA A 6 -21.70 24.36 -38.32
C ALA A 6 -22.85 24.86 -37.41
N ALA A 7 -23.85 25.53 -37.97
CA ALA A 7 -25.00 26.01 -37.21
C ALA A 7 -25.91 24.87 -36.71
N ARG A 8 -26.01 23.77 -37.47
CA ARG A 8 -26.73 22.57 -37.04
C ARG A 8 -25.98 21.85 -35.91
N TYR A 9 -24.65 21.72 -36.03
CA TYR A 9 -23.83 21.14 -34.97
C TYR A 9 -23.85 21.98 -33.67
N ALA A 10 -23.86 23.31 -33.77
CA ALA A 10 -23.97 24.19 -32.60
C ALA A 10 -25.30 23.99 -31.84
N ARG A 11 -26.43 23.88 -32.55
CA ARG A 11 -27.73 23.60 -31.91
C ARG A 11 -27.81 22.20 -31.28
N TYR A 12 -27.19 21.20 -31.92
CA TYR A 12 -27.10 19.87 -31.31
C TYR A 12 -26.22 19.88 -30.06
N ALA A 13 -25.09 20.58 -30.08
CA ALA A 13 -24.23 20.72 -28.90
C ALA A 13 -24.94 21.43 -27.75
N GLU A 14 -25.72 22.48 -28.04
CA GLU A 14 -26.53 23.20 -27.05
C GLU A 14 -27.66 22.32 -26.47
N ALA A 15 -28.35 21.55 -27.32
CA ALA A 15 -29.41 20.62 -26.90
C ALA A 15 -28.86 19.45 -26.06
N VAL A 16 -27.71 18.89 -26.44
CA VAL A 16 -27.04 17.85 -25.64
C VAL A 16 -26.57 18.42 -24.31
N ASN A 17 -26.06 19.65 -24.29
CA ASN A 17 -25.69 20.36 -23.06
C ASN A 17 -26.90 20.56 -22.12
N THR A 18 -28.08 20.89 -22.66
CA THR A 18 -29.30 21.05 -21.84
C THR A 18 -29.91 19.73 -21.36
N ILE A 19 -29.79 18.65 -22.14
CA ILE A 19 -30.39 17.35 -21.81
C ILE A 19 -29.51 16.55 -20.85
N VAL A 20 -28.20 16.53 -21.10
CA VAL A 20 -27.26 15.71 -20.32
C VAL A 20 -26.71 16.48 -19.13
N GLY A 21 -26.65 17.82 -19.22
CA GLY A 21 -26.02 18.69 -18.25
C GLY A 21 -24.52 18.41 -18.20
N TYR A 22 -23.66 19.36 -18.61
CA TYR A 22 -22.26 19.21 -18.24
C TYR A 22 -22.18 19.15 -16.71
N PRO A 23 -21.48 18.16 -16.13
CA PRO A 23 -21.23 18.14 -14.71
C PRO A 23 -20.59 19.49 -14.36
N SER A 24 -21.11 20.14 -13.32
CA SER A 24 -20.51 21.37 -12.83
C SER A 24 -19.03 21.13 -12.55
N GLU A 25 -18.19 22.17 -12.64
CA GLU A 25 -16.77 22.04 -12.30
C GLU A 25 -16.57 21.40 -10.91
N THR A 26 -17.46 21.72 -9.97
CA THR A 26 -17.53 21.11 -8.64
C THR A 26 -17.76 19.60 -8.70
N MET A 27 -18.67 19.13 -9.55
CA MET A 27 -18.97 17.70 -9.72
C MET A 27 -17.80 16.96 -10.37
N VAL A 28 -17.15 17.55 -11.38
CA VAL A 28 -15.95 16.96 -12.01
C VAL A 28 -14.81 16.83 -10.99
N ARG A 29 -14.56 17.89 -10.21
CA ARG A 29 -13.55 17.86 -9.13
C ARG A 29 -13.86 16.82 -8.07
N ALA A 30 -15.14 16.67 -7.69
CA ALA A 30 -15.55 15.65 -6.73
C ALA A 30 -15.31 14.22 -7.26
N ILE A 31 -15.64 13.95 -8.54
CA ILE A 31 -15.39 12.65 -9.16
C ILE A 31 -13.89 12.34 -9.23
N MET A 32 -13.06 13.31 -9.62
CA MET A 32 -11.61 13.14 -9.65
C MET A 32 -11.05 12.90 -8.26
N ALA A 33 -11.50 13.64 -7.25
CA ALA A 33 -11.07 13.45 -5.87
C ALA A 33 -11.44 12.05 -5.32
N VAL A 34 -12.61 11.52 -5.69
CA VAL A 34 -12.99 10.15 -5.35
C VAL A 34 -12.09 9.14 -6.05
N ALA A 35 -11.83 9.33 -7.35
CA ALA A 35 -10.93 8.44 -8.10
C ALA A 35 -9.49 8.46 -7.53
N ASP A 36 -8.98 9.62 -7.15
CA ASP A 36 -7.67 9.77 -6.52
C ASP A 36 -7.63 9.12 -5.14
N ALA A 37 -8.72 9.23 -4.35
CA ALA A 37 -8.83 8.58 -3.05
C ALA A 37 -8.86 7.05 -3.17
N GLU A 38 -9.66 6.50 -4.10
CA GLU A 38 -9.72 5.06 -4.39
C GLU A 38 -8.37 4.53 -4.87
N LEU A 39 -7.65 5.30 -5.70
CA LEU A 39 -6.31 4.94 -6.15
C LEU A 39 -5.30 4.98 -4.99
N ALA A 40 -5.40 5.96 -4.11
CA ALA A 40 -4.54 6.07 -2.94
C ALA A 40 -4.78 4.92 -1.94
N GLU A 41 -6.04 4.49 -1.75
CA GLU A 41 -6.37 3.32 -0.93
C GLU A 41 -5.81 2.03 -1.52
N GLN A 42 -5.83 1.86 -2.84
CA GLN A 42 -5.22 0.72 -3.53
C GLN A 42 -3.68 0.71 -3.44
N GLN A 43 -3.06 1.89 -3.29
CA GLN A 43 -1.60 2.05 -3.24
C GLN A 43 -1.02 2.02 -1.83
N GLN A 44 -1.85 1.93 -0.79
CA GLN A 44 -1.32 1.83 0.56
C GLN A 44 -0.57 0.50 0.73
N PRO A 45 0.74 0.53 1.07
CA PRO A 45 1.49 -0.68 1.32
C PRO A 45 0.87 -1.42 2.50
N ASP A 46 0.97 -2.76 2.47
CA ASP A 46 0.45 -3.59 3.54
C ASP A 46 1.01 -3.13 4.90
N PRO A 47 0.18 -3.02 5.96
CA PRO A 47 0.63 -2.53 7.28
C PRO A 47 1.75 -3.38 7.91
N LEU A 48 1.99 -4.59 7.41
CA LEU A 48 3.09 -5.46 7.85
C LEU A 48 4.43 -5.11 7.19
N ILE A 49 4.46 -4.38 6.07
CA ILE A 49 5.70 -3.96 5.41
C ILE A 49 6.53 -3.10 6.38
N GLY A 50 7.82 -3.43 6.51
CA GLY A 50 8.75 -2.77 7.43
C GLY A 50 8.70 -3.25 8.87
N ARG A 51 7.72 -4.09 9.25
CA ARG A 51 7.64 -4.71 10.58
C ARG A 51 8.68 -5.83 10.72
N LEU A 52 9.14 -6.04 11.95
CA LEU A 52 9.93 -7.20 12.31
C LEU A 52 9.01 -8.39 12.57
N VAL A 53 9.38 -9.54 12.05
CA VAL A 53 8.72 -10.82 12.29
C VAL A 53 9.74 -11.84 12.79
N ALA A 54 9.30 -12.69 13.71
CA ALA A 54 10.10 -13.80 14.24
C ALA A 54 9.43 -15.12 13.86
N CYS A 55 10.20 -16.00 13.21
CA CYS A 55 9.80 -17.38 13.01
C CYS A 55 10.19 -18.16 14.25
N SER A 56 9.21 -18.76 14.93
CA SER A 56 9.44 -19.60 16.11
C SER A 56 9.07 -21.04 15.83
N ASP A 57 9.81 -21.95 16.45
CA ASP A 57 9.45 -23.35 16.56
C ASP A 57 8.22 -23.46 17.48
N PRO A 58 7.09 -24.00 16.99
CA PRO A 58 5.85 -24.08 17.78
C PRO A 58 5.95 -25.05 18.97
N ASP A 59 6.83 -26.06 18.90
CA ASP A 59 6.96 -27.08 19.95
C ASP A 59 7.82 -26.59 21.11
N THR A 60 8.87 -25.81 20.80
CA THR A 60 9.84 -25.34 21.81
C THR A 60 9.73 -23.86 22.15
N GLY A 61 9.00 -23.08 21.34
CA GLY A 61 8.92 -21.62 21.43
C GLY A 61 10.22 -20.89 21.07
N ARG A 62 11.25 -21.62 20.58
CA ARG A 62 12.54 -21.02 20.22
C ARG A 62 12.42 -20.21 18.94
N ILE A 63 13.06 -19.04 18.91
CA ILE A 63 13.14 -18.23 17.69
C ILE A 63 14.19 -18.84 16.76
N LEU A 64 13.78 -19.18 15.55
CA LEU A 64 14.62 -19.76 14.50
C LEU A 64 15.19 -18.70 13.56
N ALA A 65 14.44 -17.63 13.31
CA ALA A 65 14.85 -16.52 12.47
C ALA A 65 14.09 -15.24 12.81
N VAL A 66 14.73 -14.09 12.59
CA VAL A 66 14.10 -12.77 12.65
C VAL A 66 14.37 -12.03 11.35
N GLY A 67 13.38 -11.35 10.83
CA GLY A 67 13.52 -10.58 9.60
C GLY A 67 12.59 -9.38 9.53
N ARG A 68 12.97 -8.39 8.72
CA ARG A 68 12.09 -7.26 8.37
C ARG A 68 11.30 -7.62 7.11
N VAL A 69 9.98 -7.50 7.18
CA VAL A 69 9.09 -7.76 6.05
C VAL A 69 9.30 -6.70 4.97
N THR A 70 9.54 -7.14 3.74
CA THR A 70 9.71 -6.26 2.57
C THR A 70 8.59 -6.41 1.56
N GLU A 71 7.90 -7.56 1.55
CA GLU A 71 6.76 -7.82 0.67
C GLU A 71 5.71 -8.65 1.40
N VAL A 72 4.44 -8.40 1.06
CA VAL A 72 3.28 -9.17 1.54
C VAL A 72 2.42 -9.51 0.34
N ASP A 73 2.16 -10.80 0.16
CA ASP A 73 1.23 -11.32 -0.85
C ASP A 73 0.07 -12.01 -0.12
N ARG A 74 -1.14 -11.48 -0.30
CA ARG A 74 -2.38 -12.02 0.25
C ARG A 74 -3.18 -12.66 -0.88
N CYS A 75 -3.29 -13.99 -0.84
CA CYS A 75 -4.06 -14.76 -1.81
C CYS A 75 -5.14 -15.56 -1.08
N GLY A 76 -6.39 -15.07 -1.15
CA GLY A 76 -7.53 -15.69 -0.47
C GLY A 76 -7.34 -15.76 1.04
N SER A 77 -7.33 -16.98 1.60
CA SER A 77 -7.10 -17.23 3.03
C SER A 77 -5.62 -17.38 3.41
N SER A 78 -4.71 -17.28 2.44
CA SER A 78 -3.28 -17.50 2.64
C SER A 78 -2.51 -16.19 2.55
N MET A 79 -1.45 -16.08 3.34
CA MET A 79 -0.54 -14.94 3.35
C MET A 79 0.90 -15.43 3.21
N ARG A 80 1.65 -14.82 2.29
CA ARG A 80 3.09 -15.02 2.12
C ARG A 80 3.80 -13.73 2.51
N LEU A 81 4.83 -13.85 3.34
CA LEU A 81 5.69 -12.76 3.75
C LEU A 81 7.09 -13.00 3.18
N THR A 82 7.62 -12.01 2.47
CA THR A 82 9.06 -11.95 2.14
C THR A 82 9.72 -11.08 3.19
N ALA A 83 10.74 -11.59 3.87
CA ALA A 83 11.50 -10.84 4.86
C ALA A 83 13.00 -10.94 4.58
N VAL A 84 13.70 -9.82 4.75
CA VAL A 84 15.16 -9.80 4.77
C VAL A 84 15.61 -10.14 6.18
N GLN A 85 16.55 -11.09 6.29
CA GLN A 85 17.12 -11.50 7.56
C GLN A 85 17.66 -10.28 8.29
N TYR A 86 17.22 -10.11 9.53
CA TYR A 86 17.78 -9.10 10.41
C TYR A 86 18.99 -9.73 11.07
N ASP A 87 20.17 -9.48 10.53
CA ASP A 87 21.40 -9.72 11.28
C ASP A 87 21.45 -8.68 12.39
N GLU A 88 21.37 -9.16 13.63
CA GLU A 88 21.69 -8.35 14.80
C GLU A 88 23.09 -7.76 14.58
N PRO A 89 23.31 -6.43 14.73
CA PRO A 89 24.67 -5.94 14.85
C PRO A 89 25.23 -6.61 16.11
N ASP A 90 26.33 -7.36 15.97
CA ASP A 90 27.11 -8.03 17.03
C ASP A 90 26.64 -7.60 18.43
N ALA A 91 25.75 -8.39 19.03
CA ALA A 91 25.53 -8.26 20.47
C ALA A 91 26.92 -8.37 21.10
N PRO A 92 27.36 -7.42 21.94
CA PRO A 92 28.65 -7.57 22.60
C PRO A 92 28.58 -8.90 23.36
N GLN A 93 29.41 -9.87 22.95
CA GLN A 93 29.68 -11.05 23.76
C GLN A 93 30.22 -10.52 25.08
N VAL A 94 29.34 -10.33 26.06
CA VAL A 94 29.74 -10.21 27.44
C VAL A 94 30.22 -11.60 27.79
N ASP A 95 31.51 -11.80 27.59
CA ASP A 95 32.30 -12.85 28.21
C ASP A 95 32.22 -12.58 29.72
N ALA A 96 31.07 -12.94 30.31
CA ALA A 96 30.86 -12.93 31.74
C ALA A 96 31.66 -14.12 32.27
N ASP A 97 32.97 -13.91 32.41
CA ASP A 97 33.87 -14.80 33.11
C ASP A 97 33.29 -15.06 34.51
N PRO A 98 32.86 -16.31 34.82
CA PRO A 98 32.34 -16.63 36.14
C PRO A 98 33.40 -16.49 37.25
N ALA A 99 34.67 -16.21 36.92
CA ALA A 99 35.73 -15.95 37.88
C ALA A 99 35.80 -14.48 38.39
N ALA A 100 34.98 -13.56 37.86
CA ALA A 100 34.99 -12.16 38.31
C ALA A 100 34.27 -11.91 39.65
N LEU A 101 33.60 -12.91 40.22
CA LEU A 101 33.09 -12.85 41.59
C LEU A 101 34.20 -13.24 42.57
N SER A 102 34.96 -12.24 43.01
CA SER A 102 35.78 -12.38 44.22
C SER A 102 34.89 -12.61 45.46
N PRO A 103 35.34 -13.40 46.45
CA PRO A 103 34.56 -13.80 47.63
C PRO A 103 34.17 -12.64 48.55
#